data_AF-A0A3P7RZP5-F1
#
_entry.id   AF-A0A3P7RZP5-F1
#
_cell.length_a   1.000
_cell.length_b   1.000
_cell.length_c   1.000
_cell.angle_alpha   90.00
_cell.angle_beta   90.00
_cell.angle_gamma   90.00
#
_symmetry.space_group_name_H-M   'P 1'
#
loop_
_entity.id
_entity.type
_entity.pdbx_description
1 polymer ?
#
loop_
_entity_poly.entity_id
_entity_poly.type
_entity_poly.pdbx_seq_one_letter_code
_entity_poly.pdbx_strand_id
1 'polypeptide(L)'
;MKIAYPYRFLLIIGVLVILSLIVMFYSNGEDKTSTDEPEVPIVEVVPIIEKEPINMVEEQSKYKKASELGMAKDNADAGDSNADIFTTALNNNGGITIDGSYYIGYADEDVTNNQIEIIGMDGAELIFDNEDITVLFDPNELKSLTIRNLGFVNLNIKKSLFIVHHGDEGKSTKTDKIIIEDSTFDGEISLYRDRGVTSMNPNTVDFGIDTFVFNNNTVTNTTLSFIVLTDMPLRHVEIGHNDIRNFKYVFFNASITNGIQYEDEIFESRDYMHVHHNTVINDDDWWAQEGSGSYHAFVLVENLEVLYEFNHVEGLKADFDVSLYDAYLSSRFVTYTNNTWINNVSFEKDKIYNNLIKSKGGNVNGVPVNRVYTNNTFIIEESYAERLGQSKEDLFVYFYDLTTSADNYTIENNIIDVYDLRFVKSSDLISHFKFNNNVIKAKYALGSLVIIRLTDDDLPTIQVNNNTVEIEQTNDHPSGDDVGLRMIGMVDDRSTKTNTQKAELIEMKGNTIVAPLTYLMYNTIAKKIEVDDNSITVIGERFVSMVNNDEHPQLLKIDINKK
;
A
#
# COMPACT_ATOMS: atom_id res chain seq x y z
N MET A 1 10.38 9.43 -53.45
CA MET A 1 9.35 9.46 -54.51
C MET A 1 8.00 9.68 -53.80
N LYS A 2 7.19 10.68 -54.19
CA LYS A 2 5.95 11.09 -53.48
C LYS A 2 4.68 10.72 -54.29
N ILE A 3 3.76 9.96 -53.70
CA ILE A 3 2.30 9.82 -54.00
C ILE A 3 1.65 9.32 -52.69
N ALA A 4 0.64 9.90 -52.02
CA ALA A 4 -0.18 11.11 -52.17
C ALA A 4 -1.39 11.08 -53.13
N TYR A 5 -2.52 10.52 -52.66
CA TYR A 5 -3.91 10.71 -53.16
C TYR A 5 -4.94 10.48 -52.00
N PRO A 6 -6.22 10.97 -52.08
CA PRO A 6 -6.73 11.83 -50.99
C PRO A 6 -8.24 11.71 -50.61
N TYR A 7 -8.61 12.42 -49.52
CA TYR A 7 -9.84 13.19 -49.27
C TYR A 7 -11.30 12.68 -49.58
N ARG A 8 -12.12 12.70 -48.49
CA ARG A 8 -13.50 13.29 -48.34
C ARG A 8 -14.70 12.58 -49.06
N PHE A 9 -15.97 12.64 -48.62
CA PHE A 9 -16.68 13.30 -47.47
C PHE A 9 -18.10 12.69 -47.25
N LEU A 10 -18.62 12.79 -46.01
CA LEU A 10 -20.02 12.93 -45.49
C LEU A 10 -20.15 12.11 -44.18
N LEU A 11 -20.38 12.61 -42.95
CA LEU A 11 -21.13 13.76 -42.37
C LEU A 11 -22.61 13.44 -42.02
N ILE A 12 -23.02 13.88 -40.80
CA ILE A 12 -24.38 13.98 -40.18
C ILE A 12 -24.59 12.97 -39.02
N ILE A 13 -25.01 13.31 -37.79
CA ILE A 13 -25.22 14.57 -37.03
C ILE A 13 -25.11 14.23 -35.51
N GLY A 14 -24.74 15.18 -34.64
CA GLY A 14 -24.98 15.06 -33.18
C GLY A 14 -24.06 15.93 -32.31
N VAL A 15 -24.50 17.14 -31.92
CA VAL A 15 -23.74 18.09 -31.07
C VAL A 15 -24.71 18.88 -30.15
N LEU A 16 -24.18 19.34 -29.01
CA LEU A 16 -24.72 20.25 -27.98
C LEU A 16 -25.56 19.66 -26.83
N VAL A 17 -25.00 19.78 -25.61
CA VAL A 17 -25.49 20.57 -24.45
C VAL A 17 -24.50 20.34 -23.29
N ILE A 18 -24.08 21.27 -22.40
CA ILE A 18 -23.94 22.75 -22.39
C ILE A 18 -22.72 23.05 -21.49
N LEU A 19 -21.85 24.00 -21.85
CA LEU A 19 -20.98 24.70 -20.87
C LEU A 19 -21.72 25.96 -20.40
N SER A 20 -21.85 26.16 -19.09
CA SER A 20 -22.32 27.43 -18.51
C SER A 20 -22.00 27.51 -17.02
N LEU A 21 -21.03 28.36 -16.64
CA LEU A 21 -21.03 29.23 -15.44
C LEU A 21 -19.64 29.82 -15.12
N ILE A 22 -19.23 30.86 -15.86
CA ILE A 22 -18.35 31.92 -15.35
C ILE A 22 -18.86 33.26 -15.93
N VAL A 23 -18.75 34.35 -15.15
CA VAL A 23 -18.99 35.77 -15.49
C VAL A 23 -20.44 36.30 -15.44
N MET A 24 -20.89 36.65 -14.23
CA MET A 24 -21.52 37.91 -13.78
C MET A 24 -22.04 37.67 -12.35
N PHE A 25 -21.75 38.48 -11.33
CA PHE A 25 -21.91 39.93 -11.25
C PHE A 25 -20.79 40.65 -10.48
N TYR A 26 -20.63 41.94 -10.79
CA TYR A 26 -19.95 42.95 -9.95
C TYR A 26 -20.97 44.06 -9.66
N SER A 27 -21.19 44.41 -8.38
CA SER A 27 -21.65 45.76 -8.01
C SER A 27 -21.39 46.06 -6.52
N ASN A 28 -20.49 47.03 -6.31
CA ASN A 28 -20.14 47.80 -5.10
C ASN A 28 -21.13 47.85 -3.93
N GLY A 29 -20.60 47.96 -2.69
CA GLY A 29 -21.25 48.79 -1.67
C GLY A 29 -20.89 48.58 -0.19
N GLU A 30 -19.93 49.38 0.31
CA GLU A 30 -19.81 49.89 1.70
C GLU A 30 -19.25 49.02 2.85
N ASP A 31 -18.57 49.72 3.76
CA ASP A 31 -17.86 49.24 4.95
C ASP A 31 -18.77 48.56 5.99
N LYS A 32 -18.22 47.54 6.66
CA LYS A 32 -18.32 47.38 8.11
C LYS A 32 -17.19 46.53 8.66
N THR A 33 -16.60 47.02 9.75
CA THR A 33 -15.67 46.27 10.60
C THR A 33 -16.40 45.16 11.35
N SER A 34 -16.02 43.90 11.14
CA SER A 34 -16.22 42.83 12.12
C SER A 34 -14.89 42.21 12.50
N THR A 35 -14.78 41.88 13.78
CA THR A 35 -13.67 41.12 14.37
C THR A 35 -14.14 39.68 14.48
N ASP A 36 -13.87 38.89 13.45
CA ASP A 36 -14.21 37.47 13.44
C ASP A 36 -12.93 36.64 13.55
N GLU A 37 -12.92 35.72 14.52
CA GLU A 37 -11.83 34.78 14.78
C GLU A 37 -11.72 33.79 13.61
N PRO A 38 -10.53 33.23 13.31
CA PRO A 38 -10.41 32.23 12.27
C PRO A 38 -11.18 30.97 12.65
N GLU A 39 -12.27 30.69 11.93
CA GLU A 39 -12.99 29.43 12.04
C GLU A 39 -12.04 28.27 11.71
N VAL A 40 -11.88 27.35 12.67
CA VAL A 40 -11.17 26.09 12.45
C VAL A 40 -11.94 25.32 11.37
N PRO A 41 -11.27 24.79 10.32
CA PRO A 41 -11.96 24.01 9.30
C PRO A 41 -12.58 22.78 9.96
N ILE A 42 -13.91 22.76 10.02
CA ILE A 42 -14.67 21.58 10.40
C ILE A 42 -14.39 20.54 9.33
N VAL A 43 -13.71 19.45 9.71
CA VAL A 43 -13.56 18.28 8.84
C VAL A 43 -14.97 17.75 8.58
N GLU A 44 -15.47 17.99 7.37
CA GLU A 44 -16.77 17.51 6.94
C GLU A 44 -16.68 15.99 6.89
N VAL A 45 -17.31 15.33 7.87
CA VAL A 45 -17.40 13.87 7.91
C VAL A 45 -18.13 13.44 6.65
N VAL A 46 -17.38 12.89 5.69
CA VAL A 46 -17.92 12.39 4.43
C VAL A 46 -19.05 11.42 4.79
N PRO A 47 -20.30 11.68 4.39
CA PRO A 47 -21.40 10.81 4.75
C PRO A 47 -21.12 9.45 4.14
N ILE A 48 -21.10 8.42 5.00
CA ILE A 48 -21.13 7.02 4.56
C ILE A 48 -22.35 6.90 3.66
N ILE A 49 -22.12 6.70 2.36
CA ILE A 49 -23.20 6.44 1.42
C ILE A 49 -23.73 5.07 1.79
N GLU A 50 -24.85 5.02 2.52
CA GLU A 50 -25.65 3.81 2.65
C GLU A 50 -25.94 3.34 1.22
N LYS A 51 -25.29 2.25 0.80
CA LYS A 51 -25.54 1.62 -0.51
C LYS A 51 -27.04 1.33 -0.56
N GLU A 52 -27.74 1.91 -1.55
CA GLU A 52 -29.10 1.43 -1.85
C GLU A 52 -29.02 -0.08 -2.07
N PRO A 53 -29.96 -0.88 -1.52
CA PRO A 53 -29.93 -2.32 -1.66
C PRO A 53 -29.97 -2.67 -3.14
N ILE A 54 -28.87 -3.24 -3.63
CA ILE A 54 -28.79 -3.76 -4.99
C ILE A 54 -29.88 -4.81 -5.10
N ASN A 55 -30.90 -4.53 -5.91
CA ASN A 55 -31.90 -5.52 -6.29
C ASN A 55 -31.17 -6.59 -7.13
N MET A 56 -30.65 -7.61 -6.46
CA MET A 56 -30.10 -8.80 -7.08
C MET A 56 -31.24 -9.49 -7.82
N VAL A 57 -31.36 -9.19 -9.10
CA VAL A 57 -32.06 -10.06 -10.04
C VAL A 57 -31.28 -11.38 -10.00
N GLU A 58 -31.92 -12.46 -9.54
CA GLU A 58 -31.33 -13.81 -9.60
C GLU A 58 -30.89 -14.09 -11.04
N GLU A 59 -29.61 -13.93 -11.33
CA GLU A 59 -29.04 -14.45 -12.55
C GLU A 59 -29.06 -15.97 -12.42
N GLN A 60 -30.02 -16.61 -13.09
CA GLN A 60 -30.16 -18.06 -13.04
C GLN A 60 -28.88 -18.69 -13.58
N SER A 61 -28.06 -19.19 -12.65
CA SER A 61 -26.79 -19.85 -12.99
C SER A 61 -27.03 -20.92 -14.04
N LYS A 62 -26.23 -20.90 -15.09
CA LYS A 62 -26.25 -21.88 -16.19
C LYS A 62 -25.80 -23.28 -15.73
N TYR A 63 -25.26 -23.39 -14.53
CA TYR A 63 -24.76 -24.63 -13.93
C TYR A 63 -25.81 -25.31 -13.06
N LYS A 64 -25.75 -26.65 -13.00
CA LYS A 64 -26.57 -27.45 -12.09
C LYS A 64 -26.23 -27.16 -10.64
N LYS A 65 -27.22 -27.33 -9.76
CA LYS A 65 -27.01 -27.20 -8.32
C LYS A 65 -26.29 -28.43 -7.76
N ALA A 66 -25.47 -28.23 -6.73
CA ALA A 66 -24.81 -29.29 -5.97
C ALA A 66 -25.81 -30.36 -5.49
N SER A 67 -26.97 -29.95 -4.97
CA SER A 67 -28.05 -30.87 -4.59
C SER A 67 -28.68 -31.65 -5.74
N GLU A 68 -28.80 -31.05 -6.93
CA GLU A 68 -29.30 -31.70 -8.15
C GLU A 68 -28.31 -32.69 -8.75
N LEU A 69 -27.03 -32.52 -8.45
CA LEU A 69 -25.93 -33.44 -8.81
C LEU A 69 -25.79 -34.59 -7.81
N GLY A 70 -26.45 -34.51 -6.65
CA GLY A 70 -26.49 -35.56 -5.63
C GLY A 70 -25.56 -35.34 -4.44
N MET A 71 -24.93 -34.17 -4.31
CA MET A 71 -24.13 -33.85 -3.12
C MET A 71 -25.01 -33.82 -1.88
N ALA A 72 -24.50 -34.36 -0.76
CA ALA A 72 -25.18 -34.40 0.53
C ALA A 72 -24.83 -33.16 1.37
N LYS A 73 -25.83 -32.31 1.64
CA LYS A 73 -25.71 -31.14 2.53
C LYS A 73 -25.42 -31.57 3.96
N ASP A 74 -24.67 -30.74 4.68
CA ASP A 74 -24.46 -30.82 6.13
C ASP A 74 -23.94 -32.18 6.66
N ASN A 75 -23.29 -32.97 5.81
CA ASN A 75 -22.87 -34.35 6.14
C ASN A 75 -21.37 -34.57 5.94
N ALA A 76 -20.61 -34.57 7.05
CA ALA A 76 -19.17 -34.82 7.06
C ALA A 76 -18.80 -36.21 6.50
N ASP A 77 -19.60 -37.25 6.80
CA ASP A 77 -19.37 -38.62 6.28
C ASP A 77 -19.50 -38.73 4.75
N ALA A 78 -20.02 -37.68 4.07
CA ALA A 78 -20.12 -37.61 2.63
C ALA A 78 -18.96 -36.84 1.96
N GLY A 79 -18.00 -36.32 2.72
CA GLY A 79 -16.92 -35.43 2.25
C GLY A 79 -16.27 -35.86 0.93
N ASP A 80 -15.71 -37.06 0.88
CA ASP A 80 -15.03 -37.59 -0.33
C ASP A 80 -16.01 -37.73 -1.51
N SER A 81 -17.19 -38.32 -1.28
CA SER A 81 -18.21 -38.46 -2.33
C SER A 81 -18.78 -37.13 -2.84
N ASN A 82 -18.83 -36.09 -1.99
CA ASN A 82 -19.15 -34.73 -2.40
C ASN A 82 -18.01 -34.15 -3.26
N ALA A 83 -16.74 -34.41 -2.90
CA ALA A 83 -15.57 -33.98 -3.66
C ALA A 83 -15.55 -34.61 -5.07
N ASP A 84 -15.83 -35.91 -5.19
CA ASP A 84 -15.97 -36.61 -6.48
C ASP A 84 -17.04 -35.99 -7.37
N ILE A 85 -18.23 -35.71 -6.80
CA ILE A 85 -19.34 -35.10 -7.53
C ILE A 85 -18.99 -33.67 -7.95
N PHE A 86 -18.33 -32.90 -7.07
CA PHE A 86 -17.86 -31.55 -7.33
C PHE A 86 -16.83 -31.53 -8.47
N THR A 87 -15.75 -32.32 -8.38
CA THR A 87 -14.74 -32.45 -9.45
C THR A 87 -15.36 -32.93 -10.76
N THR A 88 -16.25 -33.93 -10.70
CA THR A 88 -16.98 -34.42 -11.89
C THR A 88 -17.81 -33.30 -12.53
N ALA A 89 -18.44 -32.42 -11.75
CA ALA A 89 -19.22 -31.30 -12.26
C ALA A 89 -18.33 -30.24 -12.93
N LEU A 90 -17.19 -29.91 -12.32
CA LEU A 90 -16.21 -28.98 -12.88
C LEU A 90 -15.59 -29.52 -14.17
N ASN A 91 -15.16 -30.78 -14.18
CA ASN A 91 -14.57 -31.43 -15.36
C ASN A 91 -15.55 -31.47 -16.54
N ASN A 92 -16.82 -31.83 -16.31
CA ASN A 92 -17.80 -31.96 -17.39
C ASN A 92 -18.43 -30.63 -17.86
N ASN A 93 -18.59 -29.64 -16.98
CA ASN A 93 -19.39 -28.44 -17.26
C ASN A 93 -18.59 -27.12 -17.19
N GLY A 94 -17.40 -27.12 -16.58
CA GLY A 94 -16.64 -25.90 -16.26
C GLY A 94 -17.22 -25.10 -15.08
N GLY A 95 -18.14 -25.68 -14.30
CA GLY A 95 -18.74 -24.97 -13.18
C GLY A 95 -19.90 -25.69 -12.50
N ILE A 96 -20.28 -25.15 -11.34
CA ILE A 96 -21.29 -25.69 -10.43
C ILE A 96 -21.94 -24.57 -9.62
N THR A 97 -23.22 -24.73 -9.29
CA THR A 97 -23.92 -23.84 -8.35
C THR A 97 -23.98 -24.49 -6.97
N ILE A 98 -23.42 -23.87 -5.93
CA ILE A 98 -23.48 -24.38 -4.56
C ILE A 98 -24.73 -23.82 -3.87
N ASP A 99 -25.66 -24.67 -3.45
CA ASP A 99 -26.99 -24.26 -2.96
C ASP A 99 -27.22 -24.52 -1.45
N GLY A 100 -26.15 -24.64 -0.66
CA GLY A 100 -26.15 -24.87 0.78
C GLY A 100 -24.73 -25.16 1.28
N SER A 101 -24.59 -25.67 2.51
CA SER A 101 -23.29 -26.02 3.07
C SER A 101 -22.93 -27.50 2.79
N TYR A 102 -21.73 -27.74 2.29
CA TYR A 102 -21.25 -29.06 1.88
C TYR A 102 -19.85 -29.33 2.44
N TYR A 103 -19.68 -30.48 3.09
CA TYR A 103 -18.34 -30.98 3.42
C TYR A 103 -17.66 -31.49 2.15
N ILE A 104 -16.39 -31.12 1.95
CA ILE A 104 -15.55 -31.52 0.81
C ILE A 104 -14.30 -32.22 1.34
N GLY A 105 -14.21 -33.52 1.06
CA GLY A 105 -13.09 -34.38 1.40
C GLY A 105 -12.04 -34.40 0.29
N TYR A 106 -11.53 -35.60 -0.02
CA TYR A 106 -10.61 -35.83 -1.14
C TYR A 106 -11.37 -36.44 -2.33
N ALA A 107 -11.09 -35.98 -3.54
CA ALA A 107 -11.62 -36.58 -4.77
C ALA A 107 -10.66 -37.67 -5.31
N ASP A 108 -11.22 -38.68 -5.99
CA ASP A 108 -10.47 -39.73 -6.69
C ASP A 108 -9.78 -39.22 -7.99
N GLU A 109 -10.22 -38.07 -8.52
CA GLU A 109 -9.69 -37.44 -9.74
C GLU A 109 -9.34 -35.96 -9.51
N ASP A 110 -8.39 -35.44 -10.28
CA ASP A 110 -8.03 -34.01 -10.32
C ASP A 110 -9.03 -33.20 -11.18
N VAL A 111 -9.09 -31.89 -10.92
CA VAL A 111 -9.78 -30.94 -11.82
C VAL A 111 -8.91 -30.68 -13.05
N THR A 112 -9.42 -31.02 -14.23
CA THR A 112 -8.73 -30.94 -15.53
C THR A 112 -9.31 -29.89 -16.47
N ASN A 113 -10.44 -29.27 -16.11
CA ASN A 113 -11.01 -28.16 -16.86
C ASN A 113 -10.30 -26.85 -16.49
N ASN A 114 -9.84 -26.12 -17.51
CA ASN A 114 -9.06 -24.89 -17.33
C ASN A 114 -9.91 -23.62 -17.26
N GLN A 115 -11.23 -23.72 -17.37
CA GLN A 115 -12.18 -22.61 -17.20
C GLN A 115 -13.23 -23.00 -16.14
N ILE A 116 -13.01 -22.52 -14.92
CA ILE A 116 -13.81 -22.88 -13.74
C ILE A 116 -14.63 -21.68 -13.26
N GLU A 117 -15.93 -21.90 -13.03
CA GLU A 117 -16.84 -20.93 -12.43
C GLU A 117 -17.70 -21.60 -11.33
N ILE A 118 -17.54 -21.14 -10.09
CA ILE A 118 -18.25 -21.66 -8.92
C ILE A 118 -19.09 -20.52 -8.34
N ILE A 119 -20.39 -20.72 -8.24
CA ILE A 119 -21.33 -19.68 -7.79
C ILE A 119 -22.12 -20.24 -6.61
N GLY A 120 -21.97 -19.65 -5.43
CA GLY A 120 -22.83 -19.95 -4.29
C GLY A 120 -24.16 -19.22 -4.35
N MET A 121 -25.18 -19.81 -3.73
CA MET A 121 -26.42 -19.12 -3.35
C MET A 121 -26.25 -18.45 -1.99
N ASP A 122 -27.21 -17.64 -1.56
CA ASP A 122 -27.21 -16.99 -0.24
C ASP A 122 -26.95 -18.00 0.90
N GLY A 123 -25.88 -17.77 1.68
CA GLY A 123 -25.43 -18.67 2.74
C GLY A 123 -24.83 -20.02 2.29
N ALA A 124 -24.39 -20.17 1.04
CA ALA A 124 -23.74 -21.39 0.56
C ALA A 124 -22.27 -21.48 0.97
N GLU A 125 -21.80 -22.68 1.33
CA GLU A 125 -20.46 -22.91 1.88
C GLU A 125 -19.84 -24.23 1.40
N LEU A 126 -18.52 -24.24 1.25
CA LEU A 126 -17.69 -25.44 1.19
C LEU A 126 -16.90 -25.56 2.50
N ILE A 127 -17.10 -26.66 3.22
CA ILE A 127 -16.54 -26.92 4.54
C ILE A 127 -15.46 -28.00 4.42
N PHE A 128 -14.28 -27.74 4.98
CA PHE A 128 -13.12 -28.61 4.95
C PHE A 128 -12.74 -28.98 6.39
N ASP A 129 -12.65 -30.28 6.67
CA ASP A 129 -12.20 -30.84 7.97
C ASP A 129 -11.20 -31.99 7.72
N ASN A 130 -10.33 -31.76 6.73
CA ASN A 130 -9.46 -32.79 6.17
C ASN A 130 -8.23 -33.00 7.04
N GLU A 131 -7.87 -34.26 7.31
CA GLU A 131 -6.71 -34.59 8.16
C GLU A 131 -5.35 -34.22 7.54
N ASP A 132 -5.29 -33.88 6.25
CA ASP A 132 -4.11 -33.46 5.50
C ASP A 132 -4.33 -32.17 4.68
N ILE A 133 -3.25 -31.63 4.12
CA ILE A 133 -3.29 -30.42 3.28
C ILE A 133 -4.21 -30.68 2.07
N THR A 134 -5.15 -29.77 1.84
CA THR A 134 -6.07 -29.84 0.70
C THR A 134 -5.65 -28.84 -0.37
N VAL A 135 -5.67 -29.24 -1.64
CA VAL A 135 -5.44 -28.38 -2.81
C VAL A 135 -6.61 -28.59 -3.76
N LEU A 136 -7.28 -27.53 -4.22
CA LEU A 136 -8.41 -27.66 -5.16
C LEU A 136 -7.99 -27.55 -6.64
N PHE A 137 -7.05 -26.63 -6.96
CA PHE A 137 -6.64 -26.35 -8.33
C PHE A 137 -5.12 -26.16 -8.47
N ASP A 138 -4.55 -26.62 -9.58
CA ASP A 138 -3.20 -26.29 -10.01
C ASP A 138 -3.23 -24.99 -10.86
N PRO A 139 -2.51 -23.91 -10.50
CA PRO A 139 -2.45 -22.68 -11.29
C PRO A 139 -1.96 -22.92 -12.72
N ASN A 140 -1.14 -23.95 -12.97
CA ASN A 140 -0.61 -24.23 -14.31
C ASN A 140 -1.67 -24.79 -15.26
N GLU A 141 -2.70 -25.44 -14.73
CA GLU A 141 -3.78 -26.04 -15.51
C GLU A 141 -4.99 -25.09 -15.61
N LEU A 142 -4.93 -23.89 -15.00
CA LEU A 142 -5.98 -22.87 -15.09
C LEU A 142 -5.70 -21.84 -16.21
N LYS A 143 -6.77 -21.50 -16.95
CA LYS A 143 -6.87 -20.30 -17.78
C LYS A 143 -7.76 -19.25 -17.13
N SER A 144 -8.85 -19.68 -16.50
CA SER A 144 -9.69 -18.78 -15.72
C SER A 144 -10.36 -19.46 -14.53
N LEU A 145 -10.43 -18.73 -13.41
CA LEU A 145 -11.20 -19.10 -12.23
C LEU A 145 -12.15 -17.95 -11.88
N THR A 146 -13.40 -18.26 -11.61
CA THR A 146 -14.39 -17.33 -11.05
C THR A 146 -15.06 -17.98 -9.86
N ILE A 147 -15.00 -17.34 -8.70
CA ILE A 147 -15.69 -17.76 -7.49
C ILE A 147 -16.55 -16.59 -7.01
N ARG A 148 -17.83 -16.85 -6.76
CA ARG A 148 -18.78 -15.81 -6.32
C ARG A 148 -19.72 -16.26 -5.22
N ASN A 149 -20.02 -15.37 -4.28
CA ASN A 149 -21.08 -15.53 -3.28
C ASN A 149 -21.00 -16.88 -2.54
N LEU A 150 -19.80 -17.28 -2.15
CA LEU A 150 -19.51 -18.61 -1.59
C LEU A 150 -18.58 -18.51 -0.38
N GLY A 151 -18.94 -19.19 0.71
CA GLY A 151 -18.07 -19.37 1.87
C GLY A 151 -17.11 -20.55 1.73
N PHE A 152 -15.88 -20.38 2.21
CA PHE A 152 -14.90 -21.44 2.42
C PHE A 152 -14.55 -21.47 3.91
N VAL A 153 -14.77 -22.61 4.56
CA VAL A 153 -14.52 -22.79 5.98
C VAL A 153 -13.53 -23.93 6.16
N ASN A 154 -12.34 -23.66 6.69
CA ASN A 154 -11.39 -24.70 7.09
C ASN A 154 -11.42 -24.89 8.61
N LEU A 155 -12.03 -25.98 9.06
CA LEU A 155 -12.15 -26.34 10.47
C LEU A 155 -10.82 -26.86 11.06
N ASN A 156 -9.88 -27.31 10.22
CA ASN A 156 -8.62 -27.88 10.68
C ASN A 156 -7.51 -26.82 10.83
N ILE A 157 -7.37 -26.30 12.05
CA ILE A 157 -6.33 -25.32 12.46
C ILE A 157 -4.87 -25.83 12.43
N LYS A 158 -4.60 -27.00 11.83
CA LYS A 158 -3.26 -27.59 11.67
C LYS A 158 -2.93 -27.98 10.24
N LYS A 159 -3.89 -27.88 9.32
CA LYS A 159 -3.78 -28.36 7.94
C LYS A 159 -4.41 -27.35 7.02
N SER A 160 -3.58 -26.82 6.14
CA SER A 160 -3.95 -25.74 5.24
C SER A 160 -4.88 -26.20 4.12
N LEU A 161 -5.87 -25.36 3.82
CA LEU A 161 -6.58 -25.38 2.55
C LEU A 161 -5.90 -24.40 1.59
N PHE A 162 -5.44 -24.92 0.45
CA PHE A 162 -5.05 -24.12 -0.70
C PHE A 162 -6.14 -24.21 -1.77
N ILE A 163 -6.72 -23.07 -2.16
CA ILE A 163 -7.71 -23.08 -3.25
C ILE A 163 -6.96 -23.25 -4.58
N VAL A 164 -5.95 -22.42 -4.85
CA VAL A 164 -5.03 -22.61 -6.00
C VAL A 164 -3.58 -22.70 -5.52
N HIS A 165 -2.91 -23.82 -5.79
CA HIS A 165 -1.49 -24.01 -5.47
C HIS A 165 -0.82 -25.11 -6.32
N HIS A 166 0.41 -24.89 -6.79
CA HIS A 166 1.29 -25.93 -7.34
C HIS A 166 2.46 -26.21 -6.40
N GLY A 167 2.73 -27.49 -6.12
CA GLY A 167 3.78 -27.91 -5.18
C GLY A 167 5.19 -27.98 -5.76
N ASP A 168 5.34 -28.08 -7.08
CA ASP A 168 6.62 -28.22 -7.77
C ASP A 168 7.08 -26.90 -8.42
N GLU A 169 8.38 -26.64 -8.48
CA GLU A 169 8.93 -25.53 -9.26
C GLU A 169 9.20 -25.98 -10.71
N GLY A 170 8.83 -25.16 -11.72
CA GLY A 170 9.32 -25.35 -13.10
C GLY A 170 8.27 -25.38 -14.21
N LYS A 171 6.98 -25.25 -13.89
CA LYS A 171 5.95 -24.87 -14.86
C LYS A 171 5.50 -23.43 -14.58
N SER A 172 5.14 -22.71 -15.63
CA SER A 172 4.33 -21.50 -15.55
C SER A 172 3.58 -21.36 -16.86
N THR A 173 2.27 -21.15 -16.79
CA THR A 173 1.39 -21.01 -17.95
C THR A 173 0.72 -19.64 -17.94
N LYS A 174 -0.21 -19.42 -18.87
CA LYS A 174 -0.95 -18.17 -19.00
C LYS A 174 -2.33 -18.32 -18.37
N THR A 175 -2.57 -17.55 -17.31
CA THR A 175 -3.90 -17.34 -16.72
C THR A 175 -4.49 -16.05 -17.29
N ASP A 176 -5.60 -16.16 -18.01
CA ASP A 176 -6.31 -15.03 -18.60
C ASP A 176 -7.02 -14.21 -17.51
N LYS A 177 -7.68 -14.87 -16.54
CA LYS A 177 -8.51 -14.18 -15.55
C LYS A 177 -8.79 -14.94 -14.25
N ILE A 178 -8.53 -14.32 -13.10
CA ILE A 178 -9.02 -14.74 -11.78
C ILE A 178 -10.02 -13.70 -11.26
N ILE A 179 -11.20 -14.14 -10.83
CA ILE A 179 -12.24 -13.30 -10.22
C ILE A 179 -12.73 -13.97 -8.93
N ILE A 180 -12.66 -13.26 -7.82
CA ILE A 180 -13.11 -13.74 -6.51
C ILE A 180 -13.92 -12.60 -5.87
N GLU A 181 -15.25 -12.75 -5.86
CA GLU A 181 -16.19 -11.68 -5.49
C GLU A 181 -17.24 -12.17 -4.48
N ASP A 182 -17.64 -11.29 -3.54
CA ASP A 182 -18.74 -11.55 -2.60
C ASP A 182 -18.56 -12.82 -1.72
N SER A 183 -17.33 -13.30 -1.54
CA SER A 183 -17.02 -14.59 -0.90
C SER A 183 -16.46 -14.43 0.51
N THR A 184 -16.60 -15.48 1.33
CA THR A 184 -16.04 -15.52 2.69
C THR A 184 -15.00 -16.64 2.83
N PHE A 185 -13.97 -16.41 3.65
CA PHE A 185 -12.87 -17.35 3.88
C PHE A 185 -12.50 -17.35 5.36
N ASP A 186 -12.81 -18.43 6.10
CA ASP A 186 -12.48 -18.56 7.53
C ASP A 186 -11.54 -19.75 7.81
N GLY A 187 -10.49 -19.47 8.60
CA GLY A 187 -9.51 -20.46 9.06
C GLY A 187 -8.22 -20.46 8.26
N GLU A 188 -7.48 -21.58 8.34
CA GLU A 188 -6.15 -21.73 7.72
C GLU A 188 -6.26 -21.94 6.19
N ILE A 189 -6.55 -20.85 5.47
CA ILE A 189 -6.79 -20.81 4.03
C ILE A 189 -5.75 -19.94 3.33
N SER A 190 -5.27 -20.40 2.17
CA SER A 190 -4.55 -19.60 1.17
C SER A 190 -5.29 -19.71 -0.17
N LEU A 191 -5.67 -18.57 -0.74
CA LEU A 191 -6.52 -18.50 -1.93
C LEU A 191 -5.74 -18.84 -3.21
N TYR A 192 -4.59 -18.19 -3.42
CA TYR A 192 -3.83 -18.36 -4.66
C TYR A 192 -2.34 -18.27 -4.40
N ARG A 193 -1.60 -19.34 -4.69
CA ARG A 193 -0.13 -19.40 -4.55
C ARG A 193 0.49 -19.97 -5.82
N ASP A 194 1.19 -19.12 -6.55
CA ASP A 194 1.94 -19.48 -7.75
C ASP A 194 3.28 -18.73 -7.82
N ARG A 195 4.26 -19.33 -8.50
CA ARG A 195 5.63 -18.84 -8.67
C ARG A 195 6.06 -19.02 -10.13
N GLY A 196 6.28 -17.90 -10.81
CA GLY A 196 6.75 -17.89 -12.19
C GLY A 196 8.15 -18.50 -12.35
N VAL A 197 8.42 -19.05 -13.54
CA VAL A 197 9.71 -19.67 -13.85
C VAL A 197 10.73 -18.57 -14.17
N THR A 198 11.64 -18.33 -13.22
CA THR A 198 12.69 -17.29 -13.25
C THR A 198 13.68 -17.34 -14.43
N SER A 199 13.61 -18.39 -15.27
CA SER A 199 14.38 -18.55 -16.50
C SER A 199 13.56 -18.35 -17.79
N MET A 200 12.29 -17.93 -17.70
CA MET A 200 11.47 -17.53 -18.84
C MET A 200 11.54 -16.01 -19.05
N ASN A 201 11.79 -15.55 -20.28
CA ASN A 201 11.77 -14.13 -20.61
C ASN A 201 10.33 -13.71 -21.02
N PRO A 202 9.66 -12.83 -20.27
CA PRO A 202 8.27 -12.44 -20.54
C PRO A 202 8.08 -11.64 -21.84
N ASN A 203 9.15 -11.10 -22.44
CA ASN A 203 9.10 -10.50 -23.77
C ASN A 203 9.01 -11.53 -24.91
N THR A 204 9.14 -12.84 -24.61
CA THR A 204 9.18 -13.92 -25.62
C THR A 204 8.31 -15.13 -25.29
N VAL A 205 7.88 -15.27 -24.03
CA VAL A 205 7.00 -16.32 -23.53
C VAL A 205 5.81 -15.66 -22.87
N ASP A 206 4.60 -16.07 -23.24
CA ASP A 206 3.36 -15.56 -22.64
C ASP A 206 2.98 -16.44 -21.44
N PHE A 207 3.15 -15.89 -20.22
CA PHE A 207 2.85 -16.54 -18.94
C PHE A 207 2.43 -15.50 -17.89
N GLY A 208 2.10 -15.95 -16.68
CA GLY A 208 1.60 -15.09 -15.60
C GLY A 208 0.11 -14.80 -15.71
N ILE A 209 -0.35 -13.69 -15.10
CA ILE A 209 -1.77 -13.37 -14.96
C ILE A 209 -2.13 -12.05 -15.67
N ASP A 210 -3.13 -12.09 -16.55
CA ASP A 210 -3.63 -10.90 -17.26
C ASP A 210 -4.60 -10.06 -16.41
N THR A 211 -5.44 -10.69 -15.58
CA THR A 211 -6.37 -9.99 -14.69
C THR A 211 -6.61 -10.80 -13.41
N PHE A 212 -6.43 -10.16 -12.26
CA PHE A 212 -6.74 -10.72 -10.95
C PHE A 212 -7.63 -9.75 -10.16
N VAL A 213 -8.85 -10.16 -9.82
CA VAL A 213 -9.82 -9.36 -9.04
C VAL A 213 -10.17 -10.10 -7.75
N PHE A 214 -9.96 -9.45 -6.62
CA PHE A 214 -10.39 -9.90 -5.29
C PHE A 214 -11.16 -8.75 -4.62
N ASN A 215 -12.49 -8.77 -4.77
CA ASN A 215 -13.35 -7.63 -4.45
C ASN A 215 -14.56 -8.00 -3.57
N ASN A 216 -14.87 -7.19 -2.55
CA ASN A 216 -16.03 -7.38 -1.65
C ASN A 216 -16.06 -8.72 -0.90
N ASN A 217 -14.89 -9.24 -0.48
CA ASN A 217 -14.77 -10.50 0.27
C ASN A 217 -14.54 -10.27 1.76
N THR A 218 -14.83 -11.29 2.57
CA THR A 218 -14.43 -11.35 3.99
C THR A 218 -13.37 -12.43 4.20
N VAL A 219 -12.27 -12.13 4.89
CA VAL A 219 -11.24 -13.12 5.26
C VAL A 219 -10.98 -13.07 6.76
N THR A 220 -11.03 -14.21 7.44
CA THR A 220 -10.82 -14.31 8.88
C THR A 220 -9.83 -15.40 9.28
N ASN A 221 -8.93 -15.07 10.21
CA ASN A 221 -8.11 -16.02 10.97
C ASN A 221 -7.09 -16.85 10.15
N THR A 222 -6.60 -16.34 9.02
CA THR A 222 -5.60 -17.05 8.22
C THR A 222 -4.19 -16.96 8.82
N THR A 223 -3.60 -18.12 9.11
CA THR A 223 -2.21 -18.25 9.54
C THR A 223 -1.21 -18.21 8.39
N LEU A 224 -1.66 -17.98 7.15
CA LEU A 224 -0.85 -18.06 5.92
C LEU A 224 -0.74 -16.71 5.21
N SER A 225 0.10 -16.65 4.18
CA SER A 225 -0.07 -15.64 3.12
C SER A 225 -1.25 -16.03 2.25
N PHE A 226 -2.20 -15.11 2.07
CA PHE A 226 -3.48 -15.42 1.45
C PHE A 226 -3.38 -15.45 -0.09
N ILE A 227 -2.65 -14.50 -0.69
CA ILE A 227 -2.35 -14.45 -2.12
C ILE A 227 -0.84 -14.27 -2.32
N VAL A 228 -0.23 -15.11 -3.15
CA VAL A 228 1.21 -15.14 -3.45
C VAL A 228 1.42 -15.34 -4.95
N LEU A 229 2.01 -14.34 -5.61
CA LEU A 229 2.18 -14.23 -7.05
C LEU A 229 3.62 -13.77 -7.39
N THR A 230 4.60 -14.64 -7.13
CA THR A 230 6.03 -14.25 -7.23
C THR A 230 6.62 -14.55 -8.60
N ASP A 231 7.63 -13.78 -9.03
CA ASP A 231 8.47 -14.08 -10.20
C ASP A 231 7.74 -14.22 -11.57
N MET A 232 6.55 -13.59 -11.73
CA MET A 232 5.70 -13.68 -12.93
C MET A 232 5.15 -12.32 -13.41
N PRO A 233 4.77 -12.17 -14.70
CA PRO A 233 3.98 -11.04 -15.21
C PRO A 233 2.61 -10.91 -14.53
N LEU A 234 2.16 -9.68 -14.29
CA LEU A 234 0.88 -9.35 -13.64
C LEU A 234 0.33 -8.05 -14.22
N ARG A 235 -0.56 -8.14 -15.21
CA ARG A 235 -0.96 -6.93 -15.97
C ARG A 235 -1.95 -6.06 -15.22
N HIS A 236 -2.99 -6.65 -14.63
CA HIS A 236 -4.00 -5.92 -13.90
C HIS A 236 -4.40 -6.65 -12.62
N VAL A 237 -4.30 -5.95 -11.48
CA VAL A 237 -4.69 -6.46 -10.17
C VAL A 237 -5.61 -5.46 -9.46
N GLU A 238 -6.77 -5.92 -9.00
CA GLU A 238 -7.73 -5.14 -8.21
C GLU A 238 -8.00 -5.86 -6.88
N ILE A 239 -7.67 -5.20 -5.76
CA ILE A 239 -7.94 -5.67 -4.38
C ILE A 239 -8.86 -4.64 -3.73
N GLY A 240 -10.18 -4.89 -3.78
CA GLY A 240 -11.21 -3.88 -3.50
C GLY A 240 -12.18 -4.25 -2.37
N HIS A 241 -12.60 -3.30 -1.54
CA HIS A 241 -13.76 -3.44 -0.64
C HIS A 241 -13.76 -4.65 0.31
N ASN A 242 -12.61 -5.25 0.63
CA ASN A 242 -12.56 -6.46 1.45
C ASN A 242 -12.54 -6.13 2.95
N ASP A 243 -13.12 -7.01 3.77
CA ASP A 243 -13.03 -6.99 5.23
C ASP A 243 -12.11 -8.13 5.70
N ILE A 244 -10.93 -7.80 6.19
CA ILE A 244 -9.85 -8.74 6.49
C ILE A 244 -9.52 -8.64 7.97
N ARG A 245 -9.75 -9.74 8.71
CA ARG A 245 -9.41 -9.85 10.12
C ARG A 245 -8.38 -10.95 10.34
N ASN A 246 -7.37 -10.67 11.16
CA ASN A 246 -6.46 -11.69 11.71
C ASN A 246 -5.68 -12.48 10.63
N PHE A 247 -4.61 -11.89 10.09
CA PHE A 247 -3.61 -12.61 9.27
C PHE A 247 -2.18 -12.50 9.84
N LYS A 248 -1.30 -13.48 9.58
CA LYS A 248 0.01 -13.58 10.27
C LYS A 248 1.26 -13.22 9.47
N TYR A 249 1.20 -13.18 8.14
CA TYR A 249 2.37 -12.95 7.27
C TYR A 249 2.14 -11.75 6.34
N VAL A 250 2.40 -11.88 5.04
CA VAL A 250 1.95 -10.90 4.04
C VAL A 250 0.63 -11.37 3.45
N PHE A 251 -0.42 -10.55 3.47
CA PHE A 251 -1.74 -10.95 2.95
C PHE A 251 -1.71 -11.11 1.42
N PHE A 252 -1.31 -10.05 0.69
CA PHE A 252 -1.07 -10.08 -0.75
C PHE A 252 0.41 -9.84 -1.05
N ASN A 253 1.07 -10.84 -1.65
CA ASN A 253 2.49 -10.78 -2.03
C ASN A 253 2.67 -10.95 -3.54
N ALA A 254 3.09 -9.90 -4.24
CA ALA A 254 3.56 -9.91 -5.61
C ALA A 254 5.01 -9.41 -5.70
N SER A 255 5.96 -10.08 -5.04
CA SER A 255 7.39 -9.77 -5.12
C SER A 255 8.07 -10.31 -6.39
N ILE A 256 9.30 -9.85 -6.64
CA ILE A 256 10.27 -10.40 -7.57
C ILE A 256 11.51 -10.83 -6.76
N THR A 257 12.06 -12.00 -7.05
CA THR A 257 13.28 -12.49 -6.41
C THR A 257 14.49 -11.71 -6.94
N ASN A 258 15.18 -10.95 -6.08
CA ASN A 258 16.37 -10.18 -6.50
C ASN A 258 17.44 -11.09 -7.14
N GLY A 259 18.05 -10.64 -8.24
CA GLY A 259 19.15 -11.29 -8.94
C GLY A 259 18.77 -12.40 -9.92
N ILE A 260 17.49 -12.54 -10.29
CA ILE A 260 17.05 -13.50 -11.31
C ILE A 260 17.37 -13.01 -12.73
N GLN A 261 17.43 -13.93 -13.70
CA GLN A 261 17.91 -13.65 -15.06
C GLN A 261 17.11 -12.56 -15.79
N TYR A 262 15.82 -12.43 -15.49
CA TYR A 262 14.89 -11.51 -16.15
C TYR A 262 14.14 -10.64 -15.14
N GLU A 263 14.81 -10.21 -14.07
CA GLU A 263 14.25 -9.36 -13.01
C GLU A 263 13.62 -8.08 -13.56
N ASP A 264 14.37 -7.35 -14.37
CA ASP A 264 13.94 -6.11 -15.03
C ASP A 264 12.79 -6.37 -16.03
N GLU A 265 12.87 -7.42 -16.86
CA GLU A 265 11.79 -7.73 -17.80
C GLU A 265 10.51 -8.21 -17.11
N ILE A 266 10.59 -8.91 -15.97
CA ILE A 266 9.43 -9.26 -15.16
C ILE A 266 8.83 -7.99 -14.55
N PHE A 267 9.64 -7.08 -14.00
CA PHE A 267 9.17 -5.80 -13.49
C PHE A 267 8.44 -4.96 -14.54
N GLU A 268 8.99 -4.85 -15.75
CA GLU A 268 8.37 -4.12 -16.88
C GLU A 268 7.12 -4.81 -17.46
N SER A 269 6.85 -6.07 -17.08
CA SER A 269 5.66 -6.85 -17.49
C SER A 269 4.52 -6.84 -16.45
N ARG A 270 4.64 -6.00 -15.42
CA ARG A 270 3.67 -5.86 -14.34
C ARG A 270 3.01 -4.48 -14.38
N ASP A 271 1.97 -4.32 -15.19
CA ASP A 271 1.47 -2.99 -15.57
C ASP A 271 0.86 -2.21 -14.38
N TYR A 272 -0.25 -2.69 -13.80
CA TYR A 272 -1.06 -1.87 -12.87
C TYR A 272 -1.68 -2.64 -11.71
N MET A 273 -1.67 -2.03 -10.52
CA MET A 273 -2.36 -2.53 -9.32
C MET A 273 -3.22 -1.42 -8.67
N HIS A 274 -4.46 -1.74 -8.31
CA HIS A 274 -5.35 -0.90 -7.53
C HIS A 274 -5.74 -1.61 -6.24
N VAL A 275 -5.51 -0.96 -5.10
CA VAL A 275 -5.88 -1.45 -3.77
C VAL A 275 -6.76 -0.41 -3.12
N HIS A 276 -8.04 -0.70 -2.91
CA HIS A 276 -8.96 0.32 -2.44
C HIS A 276 -10.08 -0.12 -1.51
N HIS A 277 -10.48 0.77 -0.61
CA HIS A 277 -11.64 0.59 0.26
C HIS A 277 -11.60 -0.68 1.14
N ASN A 278 -10.42 -1.25 1.38
CA ASN A 278 -10.26 -2.42 2.23
C ASN A 278 -10.21 -2.02 3.71
N THR A 279 -10.79 -2.84 4.58
CA THR A 279 -10.63 -2.75 6.04
C THR A 279 -9.81 -3.94 6.50
N VAL A 280 -8.73 -3.69 7.24
CA VAL A 280 -7.76 -4.71 7.68
C VAL A 280 -7.48 -4.50 9.15
N ILE A 281 -7.83 -5.48 10.00
CA ILE A 281 -7.72 -5.36 11.46
C ILE A 281 -7.14 -6.65 12.06
N ASN A 282 -6.03 -6.55 12.78
CA ASN A 282 -5.50 -7.67 13.60
C ASN A 282 -5.83 -7.43 15.08
N ASP A 283 -6.61 -8.33 15.68
CA ASP A 283 -7.01 -8.32 17.10
C ASP A 283 -5.80 -8.28 18.04
N ASP A 284 -5.94 -7.73 19.26
CA ASP A 284 -4.83 -7.53 20.21
C ASP A 284 -4.10 -8.83 20.60
N ASP A 285 -4.77 -9.98 20.56
CA ASP A 285 -4.17 -11.31 20.79
C ASP A 285 -3.67 -11.99 19.50
N TRP A 286 -3.85 -11.35 18.33
CA TRP A 286 -3.36 -11.83 17.03
C TRP A 286 -2.03 -11.18 16.64
N TRP A 287 -0.95 -11.96 16.80
CA TRP A 287 0.42 -11.55 16.49
C TRP A 287 0.90 -12.21 15.19
N ALA A 288 1.81 -11.52 14.49
CA ALA A 288 2.62 -12.11 13.43
C ALA A 288 3.39 -13.33 13.96
N GLN A 289 3.83 -14.19 13.05
CA GLN A 289 4.53 -15.43 13.41
C GLN A 289 5.97 -15.44 12.89
N GLU A 290 6.90 -15.83 13.75
CA GLU A 290 8.31 -15.96 13.39
C GLU A 290 8.53 -17.09 12.38
N GLY A 291 9.48 -16.93 11.46
CA GLY A 291 10.08 -18.04 10.70
C GLY A 291 9.58 -18.29 9.28
N SER A 292 8.64 -17.51 8.74
CA SER A 292 8.16 -17.69 7.34
C SER A 292 8.44 -16.52 6.38
N GLY A 293 8.99 -15.40 6.84
CA GLY A 293 9.31 -14.27 5.97
C GLY A 293 9.91 -13.08 6.72
N SER A 294 10.49 -12.14 5.99
CA SER A 294 11.05 -10.89 6.54
C SER A 294 10.03 -9.75 6.66
N TYR A 295 8.75 -10.01 6.36
CA TYR A 295 7.70 -9.00 6.22
C TYR A 295 6.38 -9.45 6.86
N HIS A 296 5.71 -8.52 7.55
CA HIS A 296 4.29 -8.58 7.91
C HIS A 296 3.61 -7.32 7.36
N ALA A 297 2.73 -7.50 6.37
CA ALA A 297 2.09 -6.39 5.65
C ALA A 297 0.79 -6.82 4.97
N PHE A 298 -0.14 -5.89 4.74
CA PHE A 298 -1.32 -6.15 3.94
C PHE A 298 -0.93 -6.35 2.45
N VAL A 299 -0.11 -5.45 1.89
CA VAL A 299 0.33 -5.53 0.49
C VAL A 299 1.84 -5.44 0.37
N LEU A 300 2.44 -6.32 -0.44
CA LEU A 300 3.81 -6.22 -0.93
C LEU A 300 3.78 -6.37 -2.45
N VAL A 301 4.20 -5.35 -3.20
CA VAL A 301 4.19 -5.36 -4.66
C VAL A 301 5.45 -4.75 -5.29
N GLU A 302 5.88 -5.34 -6.39
CA GLU A 302 6.91 -4.84 -7.32
C GLU A 302 6.31 -4.79 -8.74
N ASN A 303 5.97 -3.59 -9.23
CA ASN A 303 5.25 -3.37 -10.51
C ASN A 303 5.46 -1.96 -11.09
N LEU A 304 4.89 -1.63 -12.26
CA LEU A 304 5.01 -0.30 -12.85
C LEU A 304 4.20 0.77 -12.10
N GLU A 305 2.89 0.60 -11.98
CA GLU A 305 2.00 1.61 -11.38
C GLU A 305 1.11 1.04 -10.27
N VAL A 306 1.04 1.72 -9.13
CA VAL A 306 0.13 1.37 -8.04
C VAL A 306 -0.68 2.58 -7.56
N LEU A 307 -1.99 2.38 -7.46
CA LEU A 307 -2.93 3.24 -6.75
C LEU A 307 -3.40 2.52 -5.48
N TYR A 308 -3.07 3.07 -4.32
CA TYR A 308 -3.43 2.53 -3.01
C TYR A 308 -4.22 3.59 -2.25
N GLU A 309 -5.55 3.43 -2.15
CA GLU A 309 -6.43 4.49 -1.67
C GLU A 309 -7.62 4.07 -0.82
N PHE A 310 -8.03 4.91 0.13
CA PHE A 310 -9.20 4.66 1.01
C PHE A 310 -9.12 3.35 1.82
N ASN A 311 -7.92 2.82 2.08
CA ASN A 311 -7.75 1.62 2.90
C ASN A 311 -7.62 1.98 4.39
N HIS A 312 -8.15 1.14 5.27
CA HIS A 312 -7.94 1.18 6.72
C HIS A 312 -7.12 -0.03 7.15
N VAL A 313 -5.94 0.16 7.73
CA VAL A 313 -5.07 -0.93 8.21
C VAL A 313 -4.65 -0.71 9.65
N GLU A 314 -5.05 -1.63 10.53
CA GLU A 314 -4.92 -1.49 11.98
C GLU A 314 -4.40 -2.75 12.69
N GLY A 315 -3.54 -2.54 13.69
CA GLY A 315 -3.17 -3.55 14.67
C GLY A 315 -2.17 -4.62 14.20
N LEU A 316 -1.54 -4.45 13.03
CA LEU A 316 -0.46 -5.35 12.58
C LEU A 316 0.70 -5.28 13.58
N LYS A 317 1.13 -6.42 14.13
CA LYS A 317 2.12 -6.43 15.23
C LYS A 317 2.98 -7.67 15.28
N ALA A 318 4.18 -7.50 15.81
CA ALA A 318 5.17 -8.55 16.03
C ALA A 318 6.01 -8.25 17.28
N ASP A 319 6.54 -9.26 17.94
CA ASP A 319 7.47 -9.19 19.07
C ASP A 319 8.90 -9.67 18.71
N PHE A 320 9.20 -9.69 17.41
CA PHE A 320 10.48 -10.08 16.82
C PHE A 320 10.87 -9.14 15.66
N ASP A 321 12.15 -9.17 15.24
CA ASP A 321 12.66 -8.35 14.13
C ASP A 321 12.00 -8.75 12.80
N VAL A 322 11.09 -7.91 12.32
CA VAL A 322 10.37 -8.09 11.06
C VAL A 322 10.09 -6.73 10.43
N SER A 323 10.10 -6.70 9.09
CA SER A 323 9.67 -5.51 8.36
C SER A 323 8.16 -5.37 8.46
N LEU A 324 7.66 -4.30 9.07
CA LEU A 324 6.24 -4.13 9.36
C LEU A 324 5.72 -2.80 8.82
N TYR A 325 4.78 -2.93 7.88
CA TYR A 325 4.15 -1.87 7.09
C TYR A 325 2.68 -2.24 6.87
N ASP A 326 1.82 -1.32 6.45
CA ASP A 326 0.57 -1.72 5.76
C ASP A 326 0.89 -2.14 4.32
N ALA A 327 1.68 -1.32 3.62
CA ALA A 327 2.05 -1.51 2.23
C ALA A 327 3.56 -1.34 1.98
N TYR A 328 4.16 -2.31 1.31
CA TYR A 328 5.47 -2.19 0.67
C TYR A 328 5.23 -1.98 -0.82
N LEU A 329 5.45 -0.74 -1.30
CA LEU A 329 5.17 -0.33 -2.67
C LEU A 329 6.47 -0.07 -3.41
N SER A 330 6.99 -1.10 -4.07
CA SER A 330 8.27 -1.04 -4.80
C SER A 330 8.04 -0.85 -6.30
N SER A 331 7.30 0.21 -6.64
CA SER A 331 6.77 0.46 -7.99
C SER A 331 7.51 1.57 -8.75
N ARG A 332 7.21 1.84 -10.03
CA ARG A 332 7.74 3.04 -10.73
C ARG A 332 6.93 4.30 -10.43
N PHE A 333 5.61 4.17 -10.43
CA PHE A 333 4.66 5.23 -10.08
C PHE A 333 3.82 4.76 -8.88
N VAL A 334 3.81 5.57 -7.80
CA VAL A 334 3.02 5.28 -6.59
C VAL A 334 2.11 6.48 -6.30
N THR A 335 0.81 6.21 -6.22
CA THR A 335 -0.17 7.11 -5.61
C THR A 335 -0.75 6.42 -4.38
N TYR A 336 -0.44 6.93 -3.19
CA TYR A 336 -0.90 6.44 -1.91
C TYR A 336 -1.74 7.56 -1.25
N THR A 337 -3.07 7.44 -1.27
CA THR A 337 -3.94 8.57 -0.90
C THR A 337 -5.20 8.22 -0.10
N ASN A 338 -5.58 9.09 0.83
CA ASN A 338 -6.78 8.95 1.66
C ASN A 338 -6.82 7.67 2.52
N ASN A 339 -5.66 7.09 2.88
CA ASN A 339 -5.58 5.88 3.70
C ASN A 339 -5.48 6.21 5.20
N THR A 340 -5.96 5.28 6.02
CA THR A 340 -5.86 5.31 7.48
C THR A 340 -5.01 4.14 7.96
N TRP A 341 -3.98 4.45 8.74
CA TRP A 341 -3.02 3.52 9.30
C TRP A 341 -3.00 3.72 10.81
N ILE A 342 -3.20 2.66 11.59
CA ILE A 342 -3.31 2.76 13.06
C ILE A 342 -2.54 1.63 13.73
N ASN A 343 -1.65 1.96 14.68
CA ASN A 343 -1.04 1.01 15.61
C ASN A 343 -0.32 -0.20 14.94
N ASN A 344 0.25 -0.04 13.73
CA ASN A 344 0.98 -1.11 13.05
C ASN A 344 2.47 -1.09 13.49
N VAL A 345 2.82 -1.88 14.52
CA VAL A 345 4.06 -1.76 15.29
C VAL A 345 4.74 -3.11 15.51
N SER A 346 6.02 -3.23 15.13
CA SER A 346 6.90 -4.26 15.71
C SER A 346 7.40 -3.76 17.06
N PHE A 347 7.36 -4.59 18.09
CA PHE A 347 7.84 -4.29 19.44
C PHE A 347 9.28 -4.81 19.67
N GLU A 348 9.97 -5.26 18.63
CA GLU A 348 11.40 -5.56 18.73
C GLU A 348 12.19 -4.28 19.01
N LYS A 349 13.02 -4.32 20.06
CA LYS A 349 13.67 -3.15 20.64
C LYS A 349 14.61 -2.46 19.66
N ASP A 350 15.41 -3.26 18.97
CA ASP A 350 16.44 -2.78 18.03
C ASP A 350 15.93 -2.84 16.56
N LYS A 351 14.61 -2.86 16.35
CA LYS A 351 13.98 -2.94 15.01
C LYS A 351 14.48 -1.86 14.06
N ILE A 352 14.72 -2.28 12.82
CA ILE A 352 15.23 -1.42 11.74
C ILE A 352 14.19 -1.15 10.63
N TYR A 353 13.07 -1.89 10.59
CA TYR A 353 12.16 -1.92 9.43
C TYR A 353 10.66 -1.72 9.75
N ASN A 354 10.33 -0.80 10.67
CA ASN A 354 8.94 -0.40 10.92
C ASN A 354 8.77 1.08 10.51
N ASN A 355 8.22 1.30 9.31
CA ASN A 355 8.13 2.61 8.65
C ASN A 355 6.68 2.97 8.35
N LEU A 356 6.30 4.25 8.44
CA LEU A 356 4.98 4.72 8.00
C LEU A 356 4.87 4.74 6.47
N ILE A 357 5.93 5.17 5.78
CA ILE A 357 6.00 5.25 4.32
C ILE A 357 7.18 4.42 3.80
N LYS A 358 6.93 3.30 3.11
CA LYS A 358 7.97 2.44 2.55
C LYS A 358 8.00 2.52 1.01
N SER A 359 9.14 2.95 0.46
CA SER A 359 9.37 3.07 -0.99
C SER A 359 10.68 2.40 -1.42
N LYS A 360 10.60 1.47 -2.37
CA LYS A 360 11.77 0.79 -3.00
C LYS A 360 11.62 0.75 -4.53
N GLY A 361 12.67 0.32 -5.23
CA GLY A 361 12.62 -0.13 -6.62
C GLY A 361 12.27 0.95 -7.65
N GLY A 362 11.59 0.57 -8.74
CA GLY A 362 11.06 1.49 -9.75
C GLY A 362 12.05 2.05 -10.76
N ASN A 363 13.30 2.30 -10.38
CA ASN A 363 14.36 2.79 -11.28
C ASN A 363 14.97 1.65 -12.11
N VAL A 364 14.11 1.00 -12.90
CA VAL A 364 14.50 0.07 -13.95
C VAL A 364 14.65 0.85 -15.26
N ASN A 365 15.67 0.53 -16.05
CA ASN A 365 16.01 1.17 -17.34
C ASN A 365 16.25 2.70 -17.31
N GLY A 366 16.50 3.30 -16.14
CA GLY A 366 16.71 4.75 -16.01
C GLY A 366 15.45 5.58 -16.28
N VAL A 367 14.27 4.98 -16.14
CA VAL A 367 12.98 5.65 -16.33
C VAL A 367 12.57 6.39 -15.05
N PRO A 368 12.02 7.62 -15.15
CA PRO A 368 11.62 8.41 -13.99
C PRO A 368 10.74 7.70 -12.96
N VAL A 369 11.05 7.92 -11.69
CA VAL A 369 10.35 7.37 -10.52
C VAL A 369 9.56 8.49 -9.84
N ASN A 370 8.24 8.30 -9.70
CA ASN A 370 7.36 9.27 -9.05
C ASN A 370 6.64 8.66 -7.83
N ARG A 371 6.50 9.47 -6.78
CA ARG A 371 5.86 9.12 -5.51
C ARG A 371 4.94 10.23 -5.03
N VAL A 372 3.71 9.89 -4.70
CA VAL A 372 2.67 10.80 -4.19
C VAL A 372 2.00 10.17 -2.97
N TYR A 373 2.16 10.80 -1.81
CA TYR A 373 1.57 10.41 -0.52
C TYR A 373 0.67 11.54 -0.02
N THR A 374 -0.64 11.45 -0.20
CA THR A 374 -1.56 12.57 0.07
C THR A 374 -2.79 12.24 0.90
N ASN A 375 -3.18 13.16 1.79
CA ASN A 375 -4.40 13.06 2.61
C ASN A 375 -4.49 11.81 3.52
N ASN A 376 -3.36 11.20 3.88
CA ASN A 376 -3.35 9.98 4.71
C ASN A 376 -3.29 10.33 6.20
N THR A 377 -3.78 9.41 7.04
CA THR A 377 -3.76 9.54 8.51
C THR A 377 -2.97 8.37 9.11
N PHE A 378 -1.92 8.67 9.86
CA PHE A 378 -1.06 7.70 10.54
C PHE A 378 -1.14 7.93 12.06
N ILE A 379 -1.54 6.90 12.82
CA ILE A 379 -1.73 7.00 14.29
C ILE A 379 -0.94 5.92 15.03
N ILE A 380 -0.22 6.29 16.10
CA ILE A 380 0.30 5.34 17.10
C ILE A 380 -0.06 5.84 18.49
N GLU A 381 -0.96 5.11 19.15
CA GLU A 381 -1.46 5.46 20.48
C GLU A 381 -0.47 5.01 21.58
N GLU A 382 -0.18 5.89 22.55
CA GLU A 382 0.60 5.51 23.73
C GLU A 382 -0.03 4.36 24.54
N SER A 383 -1.37 4.29 24.52
CA SER A 383 -2.17 3.24 25.16
C SER A 383 -2.06 1.88 24.47
N TYR A 384 -1.59 1.81 23.21
CA TYR A 384 -1.47 0.55 22.49
C TYR A 384 -0.46 -0.40 23.15
N ALA A 385 0.72 0.12 23.51
CA ALA A 385 1.71 -0.65 24.28
C ALA A 385 1.16 -1.10 25.64
N GLU A 386 0.42 -0.24 26.36
CA GLU A 386 -0.19 -0.60 27.65
C GLU A 386 -1.21 -1.75 27.50
N ARG A 387 -2.03 -1.71 26.45
CA ARG A 387 -3.06 -2.71 26.14
C ARG A 387 -2.46 -4.07 25.80
N LEU A 388 -1.31 -4.08 25.12
CA LEU A 388 -0.57 -5.28 24.74
C LEU A 388 0.44 -5.75 25.80
N GLY A 389 0.64 -5.01 26.90
CA GLY A 389 1.65 -5.32 27.91
C GLY A 389 3.10 -5.10 27.47
N GLN A 390 3.31 -4.27 26.43
CA GLN A 390 4.61 -3.99 25.82
C GLN A 390 5.23 -2.68 26.34
N SER A 391 6.50 -2.45 26.02
CA SER A 391 7.17 -1.18 26.34
C SER A 391 6.70 -0.05 25.41
N LYS A 392 6.49 1.13 25.99
CA LYS A 392 6.26 2.37 25.21
C LYS A 392 7.50 2.83 24.47
N GLU A 393 8.70 2.46 24.93
CA GLU A 393 9.97 2.81 24.26
C GLU A 393 10.07 2.18 22.86
N ASP A 394 9.35 1.07 22.64
CA ASP A 394 9.33 0.30 21.39
C ASP A 394 8.19 0.72 20.44
N LEU A 395 7.38 1.74 20.80
CA LEU A 395 6.35 2.34 19.92
C LEU A 395 6.91 3.24 18.80
N PHE A 396 8.23 3.35 18.66
CA PHE A 396 8.83 4.22 17.66
C PHE A 396 8.61 3.73 16.23
N VAL A 397 8.50 4.65 15.28
CA VAL A 397 8.48 4.34 13.84
C VAL A 397 9.37 5.27 13.06
N TYR A 398 9.84 4.78 11.91
CA TYR A 398 10.53 5.60 10.94
C TYR A 398 9.52 6.29 10.00
N PHE A 399 9.73 7.58 9.71
CA PHE A 399 8.76 8.36 8.95
C PHE A 399 8.62 7.87 7.50
N TYR A 400 9.71 7.92 6.73
CA TYR A 400 9.79 7.31 5.41
C TYR A 400 11.15 6.66 5.20
N ASP A 401 11.20 5.63 4.35
CA ASP A 401 12.44 5.06 3.82
C ASP A 401 12.36 4.97 2.29
N LEU A 402 13.40 5.51 1.64
CA LEU A 402 13.56 5.53 0.19
C LEU A 402 14.89 4.90 -0.19
N THR A 403 14.82 3.75 -0.88
CA THR A 403 16.00 2.96 -1.27
C THR A 403 16.39 3.10 -2.76
N THR A 404 15.78 4.06 -3.46
CA THR A 404 15.97 4.34 -4.89
C THR A 404 16.09 5.85 -5.13
N SER A 405 16.53 6.27 -6.31
CA SER A 405 16.38 7.67 -6.72
C SER A 405 14.93 7.98 -7.12
N ALA A 406 14.46 9.21 -6.87
CA ALA A 406 13.13 9.65 -7.26
C ALA A 406 13.16 11.03 -7.94
N ASP A 407 12.53 11.14 -9.11
CA ASP A 407 12.41 12.41 -9.84
C ASP A 407 11.43 13.34 -9.11
N ASN A 408 10.30 12.80 -8.64
CA ASN A 408 9.32 13.53 -7.84
C ASN A 408 8.93 12.72 -6.61
N TYR A 409 9.04 13.33 -5.43
CA TYR A 409 8.59 12.79 -4.16
C TYR A 409 7.73 13.81 -3.44
N THR A 410 6.43 13.53 -3.35
CA THR A 410 5.41 14.47 -2.84
C THR A 410 4.72 13.87 -1.63
N ILE A 411 4.79 14.56 -0.49
CA ILE A 411 4.07 14.23 0.75
C ILE A 411 3.22 15.45 1.12
N GLU A 412 1.89 15.39 0.92
CA GLU A 412 1.02 16.57 1.14
C GLU A 412 -0.27 16.26 1.90
N ASN A 413 -0.71 17.20 2.75
CA ASN A 413 -1.98 17.13 3.50
C ASN A 413 -2.14 15.91 4.44
N ASN A 414 -1.05 15.26 4.87
CA ASN A 414 -1.14 14.09 5.74
C ASN A 414 -1.22 14.49 7.23
N ILE A 415 -1.89 13.65 8.03
CA ILE A 415 -1.91 13.72 9.50
C ILE A 415 -1.03 12.58 10.04
N ILE A 416 -0.07 12.92 10.89
CA ILE A 416 0.88 12.00 11.52
C ILE A 416 0.81 12.26 13.03
N ASP A 417 0.18 11.37 13.78
CA ASP A 417 -0.04 11.51 15.24
C ASP A 417 0.50 10.26 15.95
N VAL A 418 1.79 10.28 16.30
CA VAL A 418 2.52 9.06 16.72
C VAL A 418 3.35 9.28 17.98
N TYR A 419 3.59 8.22 18.75
CA TYR A 419 4.33 8.32 20.01
C TYR A 419 5.79 8.81 19.84
N ASP A 420 6.59 8.14 19.01
CA ASP A 420 8.01 8.47 18.74
C ASP A 420 8.26 8.41 17.22
N LEU A 421 8.47 9.57 16.60
CA LEU A 421 8.71 9.72 15.17
C LEU A 421 10.19 9.89 14.86
N ARG A 422 10.80 8.85 14.31
CA ARG A 422 12.21 8.86 13.90
C ARG A 422 12.31 9.09 12.40
N PHE A 423 13.33 9.81 11.97
CA PHE A 423 13.63 10.01 10.56
C PHE A 423 14.88 9.20 10.18
N VAL A 424 14.96 8.76 8.92
CA VAL A 424 16.10 7.99 8.42
C VAL A 424 17.41 8.77 8.55
N LYS A 425 18.50 8.05 8.81
CA LYS A 425 19.85 8.62 8.98
C LYS A 425 20.61 8.76 7.65
N SER A 426 20.09 8.16 6.56
CA SER A 426 20.61 8.20 5.20
C SER A 426 20.22 9.48 4.45
N SER A 427 20.83 9.71 3.28
CA SER A 427 20.44 10.79 2.36
C SER A 427 19.96 10.22 1.03
N ASP A 428 18.87 10.79 0.55
CA ASP A 428 18.13 10.31 -0.61
C ASP A 428 18.46 11.12 -1.86
N LEU A 429 18.42 10.48 -3.03
CA LEU A 429 18.60 11.17 -4.31
C LEU A 429 17.21 11.54 -4.85
N ILE A 430 16.77 12.78 -4.61
CA ILE A 430 15.43 13.26 -4.97
C ILE A 430 15.52 14.60 -5.71
N SER A 431 15.18 14.64 -7.00
CA SER A 431 15.24 15.86 -7.80
C SER A 431 14.18 16.89 -7.40
N HIS A 432 12.95 16.46 -7.15
CA HIS A 432 11.85 17.34 -6.73
C HIS A 432 11.14 16.80 -5.48
N PHE A 433 11.52 17.33 -4.31
CA PHE A 433 10.92 16.97 -3.04
C PHE A 433 9.90 18.03 -2.57
N LYS A 434 8.71 17.58 -2.18
CA LYS A 434 7.64 18.41 -1.61
C LYS A 434 7.12 17.80 -0.32
N PHE A 435 7.08 18.62 0.73
CA PHE A 435 6.48 18.30 2.01
C PHE A 435 5.57 19.46 2.42
N ASN A 436 4.28 19.41 2.04
CA ASN A 436 3.39 20.57 2.17
C ASN A 436 2.07 20.29 2.92
N ASN A 437 1.61 21.25 3.73
CA ASN A 437 0.34 21.21 4.46
C ASN A 437 0.16 19.99 5.40
N ASN A 438 1.23 19.32 5.81
CA ASN A 438 1.14 18.17 6.71
C ASN A 438 1.02 18.61 8.18
N VAL A 439 0.37 17.79 9.00
CA VAL A 439 0.29 17.95 10.46
C VAL A 439 1.05 16.81 11.12
N ILE A 440 2.15 17.13 11.81
CA ILE A 440 2.91 16.19 12.65
C ILE A 440 2.64 16.52 14.11
N LYS A 441 2.21 15.51 14.86
CA LYS A 441 2.15 15.49 16.32
C LYS A 441 2.92 14.29 16.82
N ALA A 442 3.81 14.51 17.77
CA ALA A 442 4.48 13.40 18.45
C ALA A 442 4.94 13.75 19.86
N LYS A 443 5.07 12.72 20.72
CA LYS A 443 5.67 12.90 22.04
C LYS A 443 7.18 13.09 21.92
N TYR A 444 7.82 12.32 21.04
CA TYR A 444 9.25 12.37 20.75
C TYR A 444 9.52 12.44 19.25
N ALA A 445 10.62 13.08 18.85
CA ALA A 445 11.12 13.00 17.48
C ALA A 445 12.64 13.13 17.36
N LEU A 446 13.22 12.41 16.39
CA LEU A 446 14.66 12.27 16.21
C LEU A 446 15.07 12.19 14.74
N GLY A 447 16.14 12.88 14.34
CA GLY A 447 16.68 12.83 12.97
C GLY A 447 16.42 14.10 12.17
N SER A 448 16.27 14.01 10.85
CA SER A 448 15.92 15.16 10.00
C SER A 448 14.68 14.89 9.16
N LEU A 449 13.72 15.81 9.13
CA LEU A 449 12.48 15.68 8.34
C LEU A 449 12.76 15.36 6.87
N VAL A 450 13.80 15.96 6.29
CA VAL A 450 14.34 15.60 4.97
C VAL A 450 15.86 15.64 4.98
N ILE A 451 16.50 14.64 4.33
CA ILE A 451 17.94 14.62 4.05
C ILE A 451 18.15 14.29 2.57
N ILE A 452 18.48 15.30 1.76
CA ILE A 452 18.68 15.11 0.32
C ILE A 452 20.16 15.13 -0.04
N ARG A 453 20.52 14.31 -1.03
CA ARG A 453 21.86 14.21 -1.59
C ARG A 453 22.02 15.18 -2.76
N LEU A 454 23.11 15.94 -2.75
CA LEU A 454 23.56 16.74 -3.89
C LEU A 454 24.65 15.96 -4.64
N THR A 455 24.45 15.72 -5.93
CA THR A 455 25.41 15.02 -6.80
C THR A 455 25.89 15.94 -7.92
N ASP A 456 26.77 15.44 -8.81
CA ASP A 456 27.25 16.23 -9.93
C ASP A 456 26.16 16.47 -11.01
N ASP A 457 25.18 15.56 -11.09
CA ASP A 457 24.16 15.50 -12.15
C ASP A 457 22.74 15.90 -11.67
N ASP A 458 22.45 15.77 -10.37
CA ASP A 458 21.14 16.11 -9.79
C ASP A 458 21.22 17.40 -8.96
N LEU A 459 20.40 18.40 -9.32
CA LEU A 459 20.34 19.72 -8.71
C LEU A 459 18.96 19.92 -8.06
N PRO A 460 18.75 19.43 -6.83
CA PRO A 460 17.41 19.23 -6.31
C PRO A 460 16.64 20.52 -6.02
N THR A 461 15.31 20.44 -6.03
CA THR A 461 14.40 21.43 -5.46
C THR A 461 13.70 20.85 -4.24
N ILE A 462 13.75 21.57 -3.11
CA ILE A 462 13.15 21.16 -1.84
C ILE A 462 12.08 22.18 -1.45
N GLN A 463 10.84 21.75 -1.24
CA GLN A 463 9.75 22.58 -0.72
C GLN A 463 9.23 21.99 0.60
N VAL A 464 9.20 22.81 1.66
CA VAL A 464 8.65 22.45 2.97
C VAL A 464 7.69 23.57 3.41
N ASN A 465 6.42 23.51 3.00
CA ASN A 465 5.50 24.65 3.14
C ASN A 465 4.22 24.35 3.95
N ASN A 466 3.76 25.32 4.73
CA ASN A 466 2.48 25.31 5.46
C ASN A 466 2.28 24.12 6.42
N ASN A 467 3.35 23.47 6.88
CA ASN A 467 3.24 22.34 7.79
C ASN A 467 3.08 22.80 9.24
N THR A 468 2.33 22.04 10.02
CA THR A 468 2.24 22.17 11.48
C THR A 468 3.03 21.03 12.11
N VAL A 469 3.98 21.35 13.00
CA VAL A 469 4.84 20.34 13.67
C VAL A 469 4.84 20.62 15.17
N GLU A 470 4.24 19.73 15.95
CA GLU A 470 4.11 19.83 17.40
C GLU A 470 4.77 18.61 18.07
N ILE A 471 5.93 18.81 18.69
CA ILE A 471 6.67 17.76 19.40
C ILE A 471 6.73 18.10 20.89
N GLU A 472 6.20 17.22 21.75
CA GLU A 472 6.05 17.52 23.19
C GLU A 472 7.36 17.46 24.00
N GLN A 473 8.38 16.78 23.47
CA GLN A 473 9.66 16.53 24.13
C GLN A 473 10.35 17.81 24.65
N THR A 474 10.49 17.88 25.99
CA THR A 474 11.20 18.97 26.70
C THR A 474 12.60 18.61 27.20
N ASN A 475 12.98 17.33 27.16
CA ASN A 475 14.26 16.79 27.64
C ASN A 475 15.04 16.13 26.49
N ASP A 476 16.21 15.54 26.78
CA ASP A 476 16.92 14.70 25.80
C ASP A 476 16.04 13.50 25.35
N HIS A 477 16.26 13.00 24.13
CA HIS A 477 15.46 11.93 23.52
C HIS A 477 15.71 10.58 24.25
N PRO A 478 14.70 9.72 24.48
CA PRO A 478 14.88 8.45 25.21
C PRO A 478 15.96 7.52 24.65
N SER A 479 16.21 7.56 23.34
CA SER A 479 17.28 6.78 22.69
C SER A 479 18.71 7.22 23.05
N GLY A 480 18.89 8.39 23.68
CA GLY A 480 20.20 8.94 24.03
C GLY A 480 21.02 9.48 22.86
N ASP A 481 20.48 9.52 21.64
CA ASP A 481 21.14 10.14 20.48
C ASP A 481 21.21 11.68 20.68
N ASP A 482 22.41 12.24 20.67
CA ASP A 482 22.74 13.66 20.96
C ASP A 482 22.14 14.70 19.96
N VAL A 483 21.35 14.24 18.99
CA VAL A 483 20.84 15.00 17.85
C VAL A 483 19.33 15.03 17.87
N GLY A 484 18.76 16.13 18.37
CA GLY A 484 17.32 16.41 18.24
C GLY A 484 16.90 16.70 16.78
N LEU A 485 15.62 17.00 16.60
CA LEU A 485 15.01 17.17 15.28
C LEU A 485 15.73 18.24 14.43
N ARG A 486 15.88 17.95 13.14
CA ARG A 486 16.34 18.87 12.11
C ARG A 486 15.26 19.02 11.04
N MET A 487 15.09 20.20 10.45
CA MET A 487 14.11 20.34 9.36
C MET A 487 14.73 19.91 8.02
N ILE A 488 15.76 20.58 7.53
CA ILE A 488 16.37 20.28 6.21
C ILE A 488 17.85 19.97 6.36
N GLY A 489 18.24 18.75 5.97
CA GLY A 489 19.63 18.31 5.83
C GLY A 489 20.05 18.12 4.38
N MET A 490 21.34 18.29 4.10
CA MET A 490 21.93 17.95 2.80
C MET A 490 23.25 17.20 2.94
N VAL A 491 23.49 16.23 2.05
CA VAL A 491 24.76 15.50 1.93
C VAL A 491 25.40 15.84 0.59
N ASP A 492 26.62 16.36 0.63
CA ASP A 492 27.41 16.75 -0.55
C ASP A 492 28.26 15.58 -1.06
N ASP A 493 27.68 14.80 -1.99
CA ASP A 493 28.24 13.60 -2.62
C ASP A 493 28.79 13.87 -4.04
N ARG A 494 29.07 15.14 -4.35
CA ARG A 494 29.71 15.55 -5.62
C ARG A 494 31.16 15.07 -5.68
N SER A 495 31.53 14.46 -6.80
CA SER A 495 32.93 14.13 -7.13
C SER A 495 33.78 15.38 -7.33
N THR A 496 33.17 16.48 -7.80
CA THR A 496 33.82 17.79 -7.91
C THR A 496 33.08 18.85 -7.11
N LYS A 497 33.70 19.34 -6.03
CA LYS A 497 33.15 20.41 -5.18
C LYS A 497 33.34 21.77 -5.84
N THR A 498 32.60 22.01 -6.91
CA THR A 498 32.57 23.29 -7.64
C THR A 498 31.50 24.23 -7.08
N ASN A 499 31.61 25.53 -7.38
CA ASN A 499 30.57 26.50 -7.02
C ASN A 499 29.38 26.52 -8.00
N THR A 500 29.37 25.66 -9.03
CA THR A 500 28.36 25.66 -10.09
C THR A 500 27.24 24.65 -9.89
N GLN A 501 27.52 23.50 -9.26
CA GLN A 501 26.53 22.48 -8.93
C GLN A 501 25.99 22.73 -7.52
N LYS A 502 24.81 23.34 -7.41
CA LYS A 502 24.08 23.59 -6.16
C LYS A 502 22.61 23.26 -6.41
N ALA A 503 21.88 22.84 -5.37
CA ALA A 503 20.42 22.68 -5.43
C ALA A 503 19.77 23.93 -6.02
N GLU A 504 18.79 23.78 -6.92
CA GLU A 504 18.20 24.94 -7.62
C GLU A 504 17.44 25.84 -6.64
N LEU A 505 16.68 25.23 -5.73
CA LEU A 505 15.82 25.92 -4.76
C LEU A 505 15.69 25.13 -3.45
N ILE A 506 15.80 25.82 -2.33
CA ILE A 506 15.25 25.37 -1.05
C ILE A 506 14.22 26.41 -0.61
N GLU A 507 12.98 25.98 -0.42
CA GLU A 507 11.86 26.81 -0.02
C GLU A 507 11.27 26.27 1.29
N MET A 508 11.10 27.15 2.28
CA MET A 508 10.43 26.83 3.54
C MET A 508 9.53 27.99 3.94
N LYS A 509 8.21 27.86 3.77
CA LYS A 509 7.25 28.97 3.97
C LYS A 509 6.04 28.57 4.79
N GLY A 510 5.48 29.50 5.58
CA GLY A 510 4.18 29.31 6.22
C GLY A 510 4.11 28.24 7.31
N ASN A 511 5.23 27.65 7.74
CA ASN A 511 5.21 26.55 8.70
C ASN A 511 5.02 27.05 10.14
N THR A 512 4.30 26.29 10.95
CA THR A 512 4.19 26.48 12.40
C THR A 512 4.87 25.31 13.11
N ILE A 513 5.96 25.58 13.83
CA ILE A 513 6.80 24.53 14.43
C ILE A 513 7.00 24.81 15.91
N VAL A 514 6.69 23.82 16.75
CA VAL A 514 6.92 23.80 18.20
C VAL A 514 7.63 22.49 18.53
N ALA A 515 8.97 22.50 18.58
CA ALA A 515 9.76 21.26 18.63
C ALA A 515 11.18 21.44 19.22
N PRO A 516 11.83 20.36 19.70
CA PRO A 516 13.22 20.38 20.17
C PRO A 516 14.21 20.39 18.98
N LEU A 517 14.19 21.48 18.21
CA LEU A 517 15.03 21.64 17.03
C LEU A 517 16.51 21.79 17.39
N THR A 518 17.36 21.01 16.76
CA THR A 518 18.81 21.26 16.75
C THR A 518 19.22 22.17 15.58
N TYR A 519 18.66 21.93 14.38
CA TYR A 519 18.96 22.71 13.17
C TYR A 519 17.70 22.98 12.34
N LEU A 520 17.52 24.22 11.85
CA LEU A 520 16.55 24.47 10.77
C LEU A 520 17.12 23.98 9.43
N MET A 521 18.36 24.37 9.12
CA MET A 521 19.09 23.94 7.93
C MET A 521 20.51 23.48 8.28
N TYR A 522 20.89 22.31 7.76
CA TYR A 522 22.18 21.67 8.04
C TYR A 522 22.89 21.25 6.75
N ASN A 523 24.08 21.81 6.50
CA ASN A 523 24.94 21.59 5.32
C ASN A 523 24.30 21.92 3.96
N THR A 524 23.26 22.74 3.90
CA THR A 524 22.50 23.04 2.68
C THR A 524 23.27 23.91 1.68
N ILE A 525 23.39 23.45 0.43
CA ILE A 525 24.11 24.13 -0.66
C ILE A 525 23.12 24.36 -1.82
N ALA A 526 22.66 25.59 -2.00
CA ALA A 526 21.65 25.95 -3.00
C ALA A 526 21.95 27.27 -3.73
N LYS A 527 21.43 27.44 -4.95
CA LYS A 527 21.46 28.71 -5.69
C LYS A 527 20.52 29.75 -5.09
N LYS A 528 19.38 29.28 -4.56
CA LYS A 528 18.35 30.10 -3.91
C LYS A 528 17.86 29.39 -2.66
N ILE A 529 17.80 30.12 -1.54
CA ILE A 529 17.09 29.69 -0.33
C ILE A 529 16.06 30.77 0.00
N GLU A 530 14.81 30.37 0.17
CA GLU A 530 13.70 31.22 0.57
C GLU A 530 13.10 30.72 1.88
N VAL A 531 13.18 31.54 2.93
CA VAL A 531 12.54 31.31 4.22
C VAL A 531 11.73 32.56 4.55
N ASP A 532 10.40 32.43 4.59
CA ASP A 532 9.45 33.54 4.82
C ASP A 532 8.20 33.02 5.56
N ASP A 533 7.53 33.87 6.33
CA ASP A 533 6.26 33.56 7.01
C ASP A 533 6.25 32.29 7.91
N ASN A 534 7.38 31.90 8.52
CA ASN A 534 7.43 30.75 9.44
C ASN A 534 7.36 31.19 10.90
N SER A 535 6.55 30.51 11.70
CA SER A 535 6.46 30.66 13.16
C SER A 535 7.18 29.49 13.84
N ILE A 536 8.33 29.76 14.47
CA ILE A 536 9.16 28.70 15.07
C ILE A 536 9.35 28.96 16.57
N THR A 537 8.87 28.04 17.39
CA THR A 537 9.14 27.94 18.83
C THR A 537 10.06 26.75 19.08
N VAL A 538 11.32 27.03 19.36
CA VAL A 538 12.29 26.01 19.75
C VAL A 538 12.07 25.63 21.21
N ILE A 539 12.02 24.34 21.50
CA ILE A 539 12.05 23.79 22.86
C ILE A 539 13.51 23.45 23.22
N GLY A 540 14.05 24.08 24.26
CA GLY A 540 15.38 23.76 24.79
C GLY A 540 16.56 24.47 24.13
N GLU A 541 17.77 24.16 24.62
CA GLU A 541 18.94 25.06 24.46
C GLU A 541 19.80 24.84 23.20
N ARG A 542 19.80 23.63 22.62
CA ARG A 542 20.80 23.18 21.61
C ARG A 542 20.62 23.73 20.17
N PHE A 543 19.74 24.70 19.96
CA PHE A 543 19.36 25.17 18.62
C PHE A 543 20.35 26.11 17.94
N VAL A 544 20.66 25.80 16.68
CA VAL A 544 21.37 26.65 15.71
C VAL A 544 20.49 26.82 14.48
N SER A 545 20.20 28.06 14.06
CA SER A 545 19.32 28.31 12.91
C SER A 545 19.90 27.74 11.60
N MET A 546 21.19 27.91 11.35
CA MET A 546 21.82 27.38 10.14
C MET A 546 23.28 26.98 10.35
N VAL A 547 23.65 25.83 9.80
CA VAL A 547 25.06 25.47 9.53
C VAL A 547 25.19 25.31 8.02
N ASN A 548 25.99 26.18 7.40
CA ASN A 548 26.19 26.23 5.95
C ASN A 548 27.69 26.10 5.63
N ASN A 549 28.01 25.43 4.52
CA ASN A 549 29.36 25.25 3.99
C ASN A 549 29.70 26.23 2.85
N ASP A 550 28.79 27.15 2.50
CA ASP A 550 28.90 28.07 1.36
C ASP A 550 29.07 29.54 1.82
N GLU A 551 29.93 30.31 1.15
CA GLU A 551 30.36 31.65 1.59
C GLU A 551 29.38 32.80 1.25
N HIS A 552 28.17 32.49 0.75
CA HIS A 552 27.25 33.50 0.23
C HIS A 552 26.22 34.00 1.26
N PRO A 553 25.96 35.33 1.32
CA PRO A 553 24.97 35.90 2.22
C PRO A 553 23.55 35.49 1.81
N GLN A 554 22.77 35.01 2.77
CA GLN A 554 21.38 34.60 2.58
C GLN A 554 20.42 35.55 3.29
N LEU A 555 19.27 35.82 2.66
CA LEU A 555 18.18 36.59 3.24
C LEU A 555 17.27 35.65 4.03
N LEU A 556 17.59 35.45 5.31
CA LEU A 556 16.74 34.72 6.25
C LEU A 556 15.84 35.71 6.98
N LYS A 557 14.53 35.65 6.73
CA LYS A 557 13.51 36.24 7.61
C LYS A 557 12.88 35.10 8.41
N ILE A 558 13.16 35.07 9.71
CA ILE A 558 12.64 34.01 10.58
C ILE A 558 12.33 34.62 11.94
N ASP A 559 11.06 34.55 12.35
CA ASP A 559 10.66 34.88 13.72
C ASP A 559 10.85 33.63 14.58
N ILE A 560 11.96 33.61 15.34
CA ILE A 560 12.36 32.50 16.19
C ILE A 560 12.13 32.85 17.65
N ASN A 561 11.14 32.18 18.25
CA ASN A 561 10.91 32.19 19.69
C ASN A 561 11.67 31.02 20.34
N LYS A 562 12.21 31.23 21.54
CA LYS A 562 12.80 30.18 22.38
C LYS A 562 11.94 29.97 23.62
N LYS A 563 11.69 28.70 23.97
CA LYS A 563 10.92 28.24 25.12
C LYS A 563 11.74 27.23 25.93
#